data_AF-A0A259I2W4-F1
#
_entry.id   AF-A0A259I2W4-F1
#
_cell.length_a   1.000
_cell.length_b   1.000
_cell.length_c   1.000
_cell.angle_alpha   90.00
_cell.angle_beta   90.00
_cell.angle_gamma   90.00
#
_symmetry.space_group_name_H-M   'P 1'
#
loop_
_entity.id
_entity.type
_entity.pdbx_description
1 polymer ?
#
loop_
_entity_poly.entity_id
_entity_poly.type
_entity_poly.pdbx_seq_one_letter_code
_entity_poly.pdbx_strand_id
1 'polypeptide(L)'
;MEQTLSSTESQWSFTRKLIFRFSAIYYVFFFEPWTYIQQIPGTSYLLHYWTDLLEWVVQGLNKSLFHIKEVLVYPNGSGDTSYGWAQQFSVLLVALIGSFIWAILDRKSSSFVKWEYWLRILVRYSLAMIAMTYGVLKIFPLQMPYPLLSQMATPLGDFLPMRFSWLFIGYSHPYETFSGVLEVLAALFLFNRKTVNIGIFMASGVFLNVMMLNLCYDIPVKIYSINLFIASLFLLLHDAKRMFAFFVMNQPVAPSHSWEWVPNKKWKKIGRWILKAAFFLVIMAIPFYQAYDSYQQEKNEADSKPIPSGIYDVPVFVRNHDTIPPLLTDTLRWQNLIMEKGNFGSVGSKDSQFRQRYGRGYFSIKEDSTSKQLEFRKNASDSLPLASFKYRFADSSFYLWGKFQNDSLHLVLKKSKRHFQLSENQFHWLSEANR
;
A
#
# COMPACT_ATOMS: atom_id res chain seq x y z
N MET A 1 28.54 -23.53 23.34
CA MET A 1 28.08 -22.57 22.30
C MET A 1 29.18 -21.57 21.96
N GLU A 2 29.98 -21.10 22.93
CA GLU A 2 31.27 -20.45 22.62
C GLU A 2 32.21 -21.40 21.85
N GLN A 3 32.25 -22.69 22.20
CA GLN A 3 33.10 -23.68 21.53
C GLN A 3 32.66 -24.13 20.12
N THR A 4 31.40 -23.92 19.71
CA THR A 4 30.94 -24.30 18.35
C THR A 4 30.91 -23.13 17.37
N LEU A 5 30.93 -21.89 17.86
CA LEU A 5 31.12 -20.70 17.01
C LEU A 5 32.61 -20.51 16.65
N SER A 6 33.53 -20.92 17.53
CA SER A 6 34.97 -20.68 17.37
C SER A 6 35.62 -21.42 16.19
N SER A 7 35.06 -22.53 15.69
CA SER A 7 35.65 -23.27 14.56
C SER A 7 35.33 -22.69 13.18
N THR A 8 34.35 -21.78 13.08
CA THR A 8 34.01 -21.04 11.84
C THR A 8 34.49 -19.59 11.81
N GLU A 9 35.03 -19.09 12.92
CA GLU A 9 35.50 -17.70 13.07
C GLU A 9 36.74 -17.36 12.21
N SER A 10 37.42 -18.36 11.65
CA SER A 10 38.78 -18.19 11.13
C SER A 10 38.93 -17.61 9.72
N GLN A 11 37.96 -17.62 8.79
CA GLN A 11 38.25 -17.14 7.41
C GLN A 11 37.06 -16.51 6.67
N TRP A 12 36.58 -15.35 7.13
CA TRP A 12 35.79 -14.49 6.25
C TRP A 12 36.71 -13.76 5.27
N SER A 13 36.49 -13.93 3.96
CA SER A 13 37.18 -13.13 2.94
C SER A 13 36.88 -11.64 3.11
N PHE A 14 37.80 -10.79 2.64
CA PHE A 14 37.61 -9.33 2.67
C PHE A 14 36.29 -8.92 2.04
N THR A 15 35.97 -9.48 0.86
CA THR A 15 34.71 -9.23 0.14
C THR A 15 33.48 -9.57 0.98
N ARG A 16 33.47 -10.73 1.66
CA ARG A 16 32.34 -11.11 2.52
C ARG A 16 32.16 -10.15 3.70
N LYS A 17 33.25 -9.72 4.32
CA LYS A 17 33.21 -8.72 5.40
C LYS A 17 32.66 -7.38 4.90
N LEU A 18 33.08 -6.94 3.72
CA LEU A 18 32.61 -5.67 3.13
C LEU A 18 31.12 -5.73 2.78
N ILE A 19 30.66 -6.81 2.13
CA ILE A 19 29.24 -7.03 1.82
C ILE A 19 28.39 -7.03 3.10
N PHE A 20 28.86 -7.70 4.16
CA PHE A 20 28.16 -7.69 5.44
C PHE A 20 28.06 -6.27 6.02
N ARG A 21 29.16 -5.51 6.06
CA ARG A 21 29.17 -4.13 6.60
C ARG A 21 28.23 -3.22 5.82
N PHE A 22 28.28 -3.29 4.50
CA PHE A 22 27.35 -2.58 3.62
C PHE A 22 25.90 -2.96 3.93
N SER A 23 25.59 -4.25 3.93
CA SER A 23 24.23 -4.76 4.17
C SER A 23 23.73 -4.40 5.56
N ALA A 24 24.60 -4.42 6.57
CA ALA A 24 24.26 -4.05 7.94
C ALA A 24 23.85 -2.59 8.05
N ILE A 25 24.62 -1.68 7.46
CA ILE A 25 24.26 -0.25 7.44
C ILE A 25 23.00 -0.07 6.59
N TYR A 26 22.99 -0.62 5.39
CA TYR A 26 21.90 -0.48 4.44
C TYR A 26 20.55 -0.91 5.00
N TYR A 27 20.44 -2.14 5.53
CA TYR A 27 19.16 -2.64 6.04
C TYR A 27 18.71 -1.97 7.33
N VAL A 28 19.63 -1.48 8.16
CA VAL A 28 19.26 -0.69 9.35
C VAL A 28 18.64 0.64 8.94
N PHE A 29 19.22 1.33 7.95
CA PHE A 29 18.65 2.57 7.40
C PHE A 29 17.39 2.32 6.56
N PHE A 30 17.29 1.21 5.85
CA PHE A 30 16.13 0.92 5.01
C PHE A 30 14.90 0.52 5.85
N PHE A 31 15.07 -0.34 6.86
CA PHE A 31 13.95 -0.79 7.68
C PHE A 31 13.62 0.14 8.84
N GLU A 32 14.52 1.07 9.17
CA GLU A 32 14.36 2.08 10.22
C GLU A 32 13.71 1.53 11.50
N PRO A 33 14.32 0.54 12.19
CA PRO A 33 13.67 -0.16 13.30
C PRO A 33 13.28 0.75 14.49
N TRP A 34 13.85 1.95 14.55
CA TRP A 34 13.49 2.97 15.53
C TRP A 34 12.11 3.61 15.28
N THR A 35 11.54 3.53 14.07
CA THR A 35 10.19 4.05 13.78
C THR A 35 9.11 3.34 14.60
N TYR A 36 9.30 2.05 14.90
CA TYR A 36 8.42 1.31 15.80
C TYR A 36 8.44 1.84 17.24
N ILE A 37 9.51 2.53 17.63
CA ILE A 37 9.65 3.14 18.96
C ILE A 37 8.81 4.44 19.05
N GLN A 38 8.51 5.11 17.92
CA GLN A 38 7.70 6.35 17.88
C GLN A 38 6.30 6.19 18.49
N GLN A 39 5.78 4.97 18.54
CA GLN A 39 4.49 4.68 19.17
C GLN A 39 4.54 4.77 20.71
N ILE A 40 5.73 4.86 21.30
CA ILE A 40 5.91 5.07 22.75
C ILE A 40 5.88 6.57 23.04
N PRO A 41 4.97 7.05 23.93
CA PRO A 41 4.88 8.46 24.28
C PRO A 41 6.22 9.07 24.71
N GLY A 42 6.55 10.26 24.18
CA GLY A 42 7.77 11.01 24.49
C GLY A 42 9.02 10.67 23.65
N THR A 43 8.99 9.59 22.87
CA THR A 43 10.14 9.19 22.01
C THR A 43 10.18 9.91 20.67
N SER A 44 9.06 10.51 20.24
CA SER A 44 8.96 11.27 18.99
C SER A 44 9.92 12.45 18.92
N TYR A 45 10.21 13.10 20.06
CA TYR A 45 11.13 14.24 20.13
C TYR A 45 12.56 13.87 19.73
N LEU A 46 13.04 12.70 20.11
CA LEU A 46 14.40 12.25 19.76
C LEU A 46 14.51 11.91 18.28
N LEU A 47 13.42 11.46 17.66
CA LEU A 47 13.40 11.03 16.27
C LEU A 47 13.27 12.19 15.28
N HIS A 48 12.81 13.35 15.73
CA HIS A 48 12.83 14.57 14.92
C HIS A 48 14.24 14.97 14.49
N TYR A 49 15.22 14.93 15.41
CA TYR A 49 16.62 15.21 15.06
C TYR A 49 17.19 14.23 14.03
N TRP A 50 16.75 12.97 14.10
CA TRP A 50 17.13 11.96 13.13
C TRP A 50 16.54 12.23 11.75
N THR A 51 15.25 12.58 11.68
CA THR A 51 14.60 12.91 10.41
C THR A 51 15.21 14.16 9.78
N ASP A 52 15.53 15.18 10.58
CA ASP A 52 16.14 16.42 10.09
C ASP A 52 17.55 16.18 9.56
N LEU A 53 18.34 15.33 10.24
CA LEU A 53 19.66 14.93 9.75
C LEU A 53 19.55 14.17 8.43
N LEU A 54 18.64 13.20 8.32
CA LEU A 54 18.41 12.48 7.07
C LEU A 54 17.99 13.43 5.96
N GLU A 55 17.07 14.35 6.23
CA GLU A 55 16.63 15.34 5.26
C GLU A 55 17.78 16.24 4.80
N TRP A 56 18.58 16.75 5.74
CA TRP A 56 19.76 17.55 5.41
C TRP A 56 20.75 16.79 4.53
N VAL A 57 21.03 15.51 4.83
CA VAL A 57 21.90 14.65 4.01
C VAL A 57 21.31 14.46 2.62
N VAL A 58 20.02 14.11 2.52
CA VAL A 58 19.34 13.84 1.24
C VAL A 58 19.30 15.08 0.35
N GLN A 59 18.92 16.22 0.92
CA GLN A 59 18.88 17.50 0.20
C GLN A 59 20.29 17.94 -0.22
N GLY A 60 21.27 17.82 0.68
CA GLY A 60 22.66 18.16 0.41
C GLY A 60 23.27 17.31 -0.72
N LEU A 61 23.07 16.00 -0.69
CA LEU A 61 23.54 15.09 -1.74
C LEU A 61 22.78 15.26 -3.05
N ASN A 62 21.46 15.52 -3.01
CA ASN A 62 20.73 15.83 -4.23
C ASN A 62 21.22 17.14 -4.88
N LYS A 63 21.50 18.17 -4.06
CA LYS A 63 22.00 19.47 -4.53
C LYS A 63 23.41 19.41 -5.10
N SER A 64 24.27 18.55 -4.56
CA SER A 64 25.70 18.51 -4.90
C SER A 64 26.11 17.38 -5.85
N LEU A 65 25.37 16.26 -5.87
CA LEU A 65 25.78 15.04 -6.56
C LEU A 65 24.68 14.46 -7.47
N PHE A 66 23.47 14.21 -6.95
CA PHE A 66 22.48 13.40 -7.70
C PHE A 66 21.64 14.20 -8.69
N HIS A 67 21.31 15.46 -8.39
CA HIS A 67 20.53 16.35 -9.25
C HIS A 67 19.24 15.74 -9.82
N ILE A 68 18.50 14.95 -9.02
CA ILE A 68 17.30 14.22 -9.48
C ILE A 68 16.21 15.19 -9.92
N LYS A 69 15.95 16.19 -9.08
CA LYS A 69 15.10 17.36 -9.36
C LYS A 69 15.62 18.54 -8.55
N GLU A 70 15.37 19.75 -9.05
CA GLU A 70 15.66 20.99 -8.33
C GLU A 70 14.84 21.11 -7.05
N VAL A 71 13.53 20.86 -7.14
CA VAL A 71 12.62 20.77 -6.00
C VAL A 71 12.18 19.32 -5.83
N LEU A 72 12.56 18.73 -4.70
CA LEU A 72 12.16 17.37 -4.34
C LEU A 72 10.70 17.33 -3.88
N VAL A 73 9.95 16.37 -4.41
CA VAL A 73 8.56 16.11 -4.04
C VAL A 73 8.56 15.03 -2.98
N TYR A 74 7.98 15.33 -1.81
CA TYR A 74 7.88 14.40 -0.69
C TYR A 74 6.78 13.36 -0.92
N PRO A 75 6.83 12.20 -0.21
CA PRO A 75 5.78 11.19 -0.28
C PRO A 75 4.38 11.78 -0.06
N ASN A 76 3.48 11.56 -1.01
CA ASN A 76 2.13 12.13 -1.05
C ASN A 76 1.05 11.07 -1.35
N GLY A 77 1.31 9.83 -0.90
CA GLY A 77 0.58 8.63 -1.32
C GLY A 77 1.30 7.82 -2.40
N SER A 78 2.36 8.39 -2.99
CA SER A 78 3.38 7.69 -3.78
C SER A 78 4.62 7.43 -2.91
N GLY A 79 5.20 6.23 -3.01
CA GLY A 79 6.54 5.91 -2.50
C GLY A 79 7.66 6.18 -3.52
N ASP A 80 7.32 6.43 -4.79
CA ASP A 80 8.25 6.66 -5.89
C ASP A 80 8.30 8.15 -6.26
N THR A 81 8.61 9.02 -5.29
CA THR A 81 8.77 10.45 -5.54
C THR A 81 10.23 10.83 -5.81
N SER A 82 10.48 12.05 -6.29
CA SER A 82 11.87 12.53 -6.47
C SER A 82 12.64 12.56 -5.15
N TYR A 83 11.99 12.90 -4.03
CA TYR A 83 12.59 12.75 -2.71
C TYR A 83 12.89 11.29 -2.39
N GLY A 84 11.95 10.36 -2.63
CA GLY A 84 12.15 8.93 -2.35
C GLY A 84 13.37 8.35 -3.10
N TRP A 85 13.55 8.71 -4.38
CA TRP A 85 14.74 8.33 -5.14
C TRP A 85 16.02 8.97 -4.60
N ALA A 86 15.99 10.25 -4.21
CA ALA A 86 17.14 10.93 -3.60
C ALA A 86 17.54 10.29 -2.28
N GLN A 87 16.55 9.93 -1.46
CA GLN A 87 16.75 9.21 -0.20
C GLN A 87 17.36 7.84 -0.45
N GLN A 88 16.82 7.08 -1.40
CA GLN A 88 17.33 5.75 -1.76
C GLN A 88 18.80 5.79 -2.18
N PHE A 89 19.19 6.71 -3.06
CA PHE A 89 20.59 6.85 -3.47
C PHE A 89 21.49 7.38 -2.34
N SER A 90 20.98 8.28 -1.51
CA SER A 90 21.71 8.75 -0.32
C SER A 90 22.02 7.62 0.64
N VAL A 91 21.04 6.76 0.95
CA VAL A 91 21.22 5.61 1.84
C VAL A 91 22.21 4.62 1.25
N LEU A 92 22.15 4.35 -0.07
CA LEU A 92 23.13 3.50 -0.75
C LEU A 92 24.56 4.07 -0.65
N LEU A 93 24.72 5.38 -0.86
CA LEU A 93 26.02 6.05 -0.77
C LEU A 93 26.56 6.06 0.66
N VAL A 94 25.72 6.38 1.65
CA VAL A 94 26.08 6.34 3.07
C VAL A 94 26.46 4.92 3.51
N ALA A 95 25.72 3.90 3.08
CA ALA A 95 26.05 2.51 3.36
C ALA A 95 27.38 2.09 2.72
N LEU A 96 27.65 2.54 1.49
CA LEU A 96 28.89 2.28 0.79
C LEU A 96 30.08 2.91 1.51
N ILE A 97 30.06 4.23 1.73
CA ILE A 97 31.12 4.97 2.42
C ILE A 97 31.31 4.43 3.85
N GLY A 98 30.21 4.26 4.59
CA GLY A 98 30.22 3.73 5.94
C GLY A 98 30.81 2.32 6.01
N SER A 99 30.60 1.47 4.99
CA SER A 99 31.20 0.13 4.96
C SER A 99 32.72 0.17 4.82
N PHE A 100 33.27 1.11 4.06
CA PHE A 100 34.72 1.32 3.93
C PHE A 100 35.31 1.93 5.20
N ILE A 101 34.66 2.95 5.77
CA ILE A 101 35.08 3.55 7.05
C ILE A 101 35.12 2.46 8.13
N TRP A 102 34.05 1.67 8.25
CA TRP A 102 34.01 0.54 9.18
C TRP A 102 35.12 -0.46 8.89
N ALA A 103 35.40 -0.80 7.62
CA ALA A 103 36.51 -1.69 7.29
C ALA A 103 37.89 -1.18 7.72
N ILE A 104 38.13 0.14 7.68
CA ILE A 104 39.40 0.77 8.09
C ILE A 104 39.54 0.80 9.62
N LEU A 105 38.46 1.12 10.33
CA LEU A 105 38.43 1.24 11.78
C LEU A 105 38.46 -0.13 12.47
N ASP A 106 37.77 -1.12 11.91
CA ASP A 106 37.64 -2.44 12.48
C ASP A 106 38.74 -3.41 11.98
N ARG A 107 39.91 -3.29 12.62
CA ARG A 107 41.11 -4.09 12.29
C ARG A 107 41.18 -5.44 13.02
N LYS A 108 40.34 -5.70 14.03
CA LYS A 108 40.47 -6.86 14.93
C LYS A 108 39.19 -7.62 15.27
N SER A 109 37.98 -7.19 14.85
CA SER A 109 36.75 -7.89 15.24
C SER A 109 36.68 -9.32 14.69
N SER A 110 36.50 -10.28 15.59
CA SER A 110 36.24 -11.70 15.30
C SER A 110 34.75 -12.04 15.29
N SER A 111 33.84 -11.11 15.62
CA SER A 111 32.43 -11.43 15.92
C SER A 111 31.45 -11.31 14.74
N PHE A 112 31.93 -11.37 13.49
CA PHE A 112 31.09 -11.19 12.29
C PHE A 112 29.93 -12.19 12.18
N VAL A 113 30.15 -13.44 12.59
CA VAL A 113 29.11 -14.49 12.57
C VAL A 113 27.93 -14.11 13.48
N LYS A 114 28.22 -13.56 14.66
CA LYS A 114 27.19 -13.10 15.61
C LYS A 114 26.41 -11.92 15.05
N TRP A 115 27.08 -10.95 14.43
CA TRP A 115 26.41 -9.78 13.88
C TRP A 115 25.61 -10.09 12.61
N GLU A 116 26.11 -10.99 11.75
CA GLU A 116 25.37 -11.53 10.59
C GLU A 116 24.07 -12.22 11.04
N TYR A 117 24.12 -12.99 12.13
CA TYR A 117 22.93 -13.59 12.72
C TYR A 117 21.87 -12.55 13.12
N TRP A 118 22.26 -11.48 13.81
CA TRP A 118 21.33 -10.42 14.21
C TRP A 118 20.78 -9.61 13.02
N LEU A 119 21.62 -9.34 12.02
CA LEU A 119 21.18 -8.70 10.79
C LEU A 119 20.13 -9.55 10.08
N ARG A 120 20.36 -10.87 9.96
CA ARG A 120 19.38 -11.79 9.38
C ARG A 120 18.08 -11.82 10.17
N ILE A 121 18.12 -11.72 11.50
CA ILE A 121 16.92 -11.59 12.34
C ILE A 121 16.18 -10.29 12.01
N LEU A 122 16.87 -9.15 11.96
CA LEU A 122 16.29 -7.86 11.59
C LEU A 122 15.54 -7.97 10.26
N VAL A 123 16.25 -8.38 9.20
CA VAL A 123 15.68 -8.49 7.84
C VAL A 123 14.50 -9.46 7.82
N ARG A 124 14.63 -10.63 8.47
CA ARG A 124 13.58 -11.65 8.53
C ARG A 124 12.30 -11.14 9.21
N TYR A 125 12.43 -10.52 10.37
CA TYR A 125 11.26 -10.03 11.09
C TYR A 125 10.64 -8.81 10.40
N SER A 126 11.44 -7.92 9.82
CA SER A 126 10.92 -6.83 8.99
C SER A 126 10.10 -7.33 7.82
N LEU A 127 10.63 -8.28 7.03
CA LEU A 127 9.88 -8.90 5.92
C LEU A 127 8.60 -9.57 6.39
N ALA A 128 8.65 -10.29 7.51
CA ALA A 128 7.48 -10.98 8.05
C ALA A 128 6.40 -10.00 8.54
N MET A 129 6.79 -8.90 9.21
CA MET A 129 5.85 -7.86 9.63
C MET A 129 5.20 -7.17 8.41
N ILE A 130 5.99 -6.85 7.39
CA ILE A 130 5.50 -6.21 6.16
C ILE A 130 4.53 -7.14 5.41
N ALA A 131 4.93 -8.40 5.20
CA ALA A 131 4.06 -9.40 4.57
C ALA A 131 2.78 -9.65 5.38
N MET A 132 2.85 -9.62 6.72
CA MET A 132 1.66 -9.74 7.57
C MET A 132 0.72 -8.55 7.36
N THR A 133 1.22 -7.31 7.42
CA THR A 133 0.38 -6.11 7.29
C THR A 133 -0.31 -6.04 5.93
N TYR A 134 0.42 -6.18 4.83
CA TYR A 134 -0.18 -6.15 3.49
C TYR A 134 -1.07 -7.37 3.24
N GLY A 135 -0.66 -8.56 3.71
CA GLY A 135 -1.44 -9.78 3.55
C GLY A 135 -2.80 -9.71 4.25
N VAL A 136 -2.85 -9.16 5.46
CA VAL A 136 -4.11 -8.97 6.21
C VAL A 136 -5.04 -7.98 5.50
N LEU A 137 -4.50 -6.87 4.97
CA LEU A 137 -5.28 -5.90 4.18
C LEU A 137 -5.80 -6.45 2.86
N LYS A 138 -5.22 -7.54 2.34
CA LYS A 138 -5.74 -8.25 1.16
C LYS A 138 -6.72 -9.36 1.52
N ILE A 139 -6.56 -10.00 2.69
CA ILE A 139 -7.51 -11.00 3.18
C ILE A 139 -8.91 -10.40 3.34
N PHE A 140 -8.98 -9.19 3.90
CA PHE A 140 -10.17 -8.37 3.90
C PHE A 140 -10.00 -7.34 2.79
N PRO A 141 -10.56 -7.49 1.57
CA PRO A 141 -10.24 -6.75 0.35
C PRO A 141 -10.23 -5.20 0.46
N LEU A 142 -9.26 -4.65 1.18
CA LEU A 142 -9.15 -3.27 1.61
C LEU A 142 -7.97 -2.59 0.93
N GLN A 143 -7.00 -3.37 0.43
CA GLN A 143 -5.87 -2.81 -0.31
C GLN A 143 -6.31 -2.36 -1.71
N MET A 144 -7.09 -3.19 -2.41
CA MET A 144 -7.60 -2.91 -3.75
C MET A 144 -9.13 -3.04 -3.75
N PRO A 145 -9.87 -2.01 -3.28
CA PRO A 145 -11.32 -2.12 -3.14
C PRO A 145 -12.02 -2.35 -4.49
N TYR A 146 -13.19 -2.97 -4.42
CA TYR A 146 -14.03 -3.23 -5.59
C TYR A 146 -14.28 -1.95 -6.42
N PRO A 147 -14.30 -2.03 -7.76
CA PRO A 147 -14.53 -0.86 -8.61
C PRO A 147 -15.81 -0.10 -8.26
N LEU A 148 -15.69 1.21 -8.04
CA LEU A 148 -16.82 2.11 -7.87
C LEU A 148 -17.62 2.26 -9.17
N LEU A 149 -18.90 2.66 -9.08
CA LEU A 149 -19.73 2.88 -10.27
C LEU A 149 -19.12 3.96 -11.19
N SER A 150 -18.53 4.99 -10.59
CA SER A 150 -17.82 6.05 -11.31
C SER A 150 -16.63 5.52 -12.09
N GLN A 151 -15.94 4.49 -11.57
CA GLN A 151 -14.82 3.84 -12.27
C GLN A 151 -15.32 2.91 -13.37
N MET A 152 -16.40 2.16 -13.14
CA MET A 152 -17.01 1.36 -14.20
C MET A 152 -17.55 2.21 -15.36
N ALA A 153 -17.96 3.45 -15.07
CA ALA A 153 -18.40 4.42 -16.07
C ALA A 153 -17.26 5.10 -16.84
N THR A 154 -16.00 4.91 -16.42
CA THR A 154 -14.82 5.49 -17.07
C THR A 154 -14.37 4.59 -18.23
N PRO A 155 -14.13 5.15 -19.43
CA PRO A 155 -13.54 4.41 -20.53
C PRO A 155 -12.21 3.75 -20.15
N LEU A 156 -12.01 2.50 -20.57
CA LEU A 156 -10.82 1.72 -20.22
C LEU A 156 -9.50 2.46 -20.54
N GLY A 157 -9.45 3.12 -21.70
CA GLY A 157 -8.26 3.84 -22.18
C GLY A 157 -7.93 5.12 -21.39
N ASP A 158 -8.85 5.63 -20.56
CA ASP A 158 -8.62 6.82 -19.74
C ASP A 158 -7.91 6.50 -18.41
N PHE A 159 -7.85 5.23 -18.03
CA PHE A 159 -7.18 4.82 -16.80
C PHE A 159 -5.66 4.87 -16.91
N LEU A 160 -5.02 5.39 -15.87
CA LEU A 160 -3.57 5.22 -15.67
C LEU A 160 -3.26 3.74 -15.38
N PRO A 161 -2.07 3.22 -15.80
CA PRO A 161 -1.70 1.82 -15.62
C PRO A 161 -1.87 1.29 -14.19
N MET A 162 -1.48 2.09 -13.19
CA MET A 162 -1.65 1.75 -11.78
C MET A 162 -3.11 1.58 -11.38
N ARG A 163 -4.00 2.47 -11.85
CA ARG A 163 -5.43 2.38 -11.53
C ARG A 163 -6.03 1.16 -12.19
N PHE A 164 -5.67 0.90 -13.44
CA PHE A 164 -6.16 -0.26 -14.17
C PHE A 164 -5.79 -1.58 -13.47
N SER A 165 -4.53 -1.75 -13.05
CA SER A 165 -4.10 -2.98 -12.36
C SER A 165 -4.80 -3.18 -11.01
N TRP A 166 -5.04 -2.09 -10.27
CA TRP A 166 -5.80 -2.14 -9.02
C TRP A 166 -7.26 -2.52 -9.25
N LEU A 167 -7.90 -2.02 -10.32
CA LEU A 167 -9.27 -2.41 -10.66
C LEU A 167 -9.34 -3.87 -11.10
N PHE A 168 -8.33 -4.36 -11.82
CA PHE A 168 -8.25 -5.77 -12.24
C PHE A 168 -8.21 -6.72 -11.03
N ILE A 169 -7.36 -6.41 -10.04
CA ILE A 169 -7.25 -7.23 -8.82
C ILE A 169 -8.48 -7.03 -7.94
N GLY A 170 -8.87 -5.77 -7.66
CA GLY A 170 -9.95 -5.43 -6.74
C GLY A 170 -11.33 -5.84 -7.22
N TYR A 171 -11.53 -6.00 -8.53
CA TYR A 171 -12.73 -6.63 -9.07
C TYR A 171 -12.90 -8.07 -8.55
N SER A 172 -11.80 -8.82 -8.40
CA SER A 172 -11.81 -10.20 -7.95
C SER A 172 -11.38 -10.32 -6.49
N HIS A 173 -12.32 -10.08 -5.57
CA HIS A 173 -12.10 -10.32 -4.13
C HIS A 173 -11.47 -11.70 -3.82
N PRO A 174 -11.89 -12.82 -4.45
CA PRO A 174 -11.24 -14.11 -4.21
C PRO A 174 -9.75 -14.11 -4.58
N TYR A 175 -9.37 -13.43 -5.67
CA TYR A 175 -7.98 -13.35 -6.09
C TYR A 175 -7.15 -12.45 -5.16
N GLU A 176 -7.70 -11.30 -4.73
CA GLU A 176 -7.05 -10.44 -3.73
C GLU A 176 -6.85 -11.19 -2.41
N THR A 177 -7.90 -11.83 -1.88
CA THR A 177 -7.82 -12.65 -0.67
C THR A 177 -6.81 -13.79 -0.83
N PHE A 178 -6.78 -14.47 -1.97
CA PHE A 178 -5.79 -15.50 -2.26
C PHE A 178 -4.35 -14.96 -2.19
N SER A 179 -4.07 -13.83 -2.84
CA SER A 179 -2.76 -13.16 -2.74
C SER A 179 -2.43 -12.77 -1.29
N GLY A 180 -3.41 -12.29 -0.53
CA GLY A 180 -3.25 -11.95 0.88
C GLY A 180 -2.93 -13.15 1.77
N VAL A 181 -3.59 -14.28 1.55
CA VAL A 181 -3.31 -15.54 2.25
C VAL A 181 -1.86 -15.98 2.00
N LEU A 182 -1.36 -15.88 0.76
CA LEU A 182 0.04 -16.23 0.47
C LEU A 182 1.04 -15.34 1.21
N GLU A 183 0.76 -14.04 1.32
CA GLU A 183 1.55 -13.08 2.09
C GLU A 183 1.55 -13.41 3.60
N VAL A 184 0.37 -13.67 4.18
CA VAL A 184 0.23 -14.04 5.59
C VAL A 184 0.92 -15.38 5.89
N LEU A 185 0.81 -16.37 5.00
CA LEU A 185 1.51 -17.65 5.16
C LEU A 185 3.03 -17.47 5.12
N ALA A 186 3.55 -16.64 4.21
CA ALA A 186 4.97 -16.31 4.18
C ALA A 186 5.43 -15.70 5.51
N ALA A 187 4.67 -14.74 6.05
CA ALA A 187 4.94 -14.12 7.35
C ALA A 187 4.92 -15.14 8.51
N LEU A 188 3.90 -15.99 8.57
CA LEU A 188 3.76 -17.04 9.59
C LEU A 188 4.95 -18.01 9.58
N PHE A 189 5.38 -18.44 8.39
CA PHE A 189 6.55 -19.29 8.25
C PHE A 189 7.84 -18.57 8.61
N LEU A 190 7.96 -17.28 8.29
CA LEU A 190 9.08 -16.45 8.71
C LEU A 190 9.08 -16.22 10.23
N PHE A 191 7.97 -16.19 10.95
CA PHE A 191 7.99 -16.04 12.42
C PHE A 191 8.51 -17.28 13.14
N ASN A 192 8.23 -18.48 12.62
CA ASN A 192 8.67 -19.72 13.24
C ASN A 192 10.04 -20.17 12.72
N ARG A 193 11.01 -20.28 13.65
CA ARG A 193 12.40 -20.69 13.36
C ARG A 193 12.53 -22.04 12.62
N LYS A 194 11.54 -22.93 12.74
CA LYS A 194 11.55 -24.25 12.09
C LYS A 194 11.11 -24.20 10.63
N THR A 195 10.36 -23.19 10.23
CA THR A 195 9.74 -23.06 8.90
C THR A 195 10.34 -21.90 8.10
N VAL A 196 11.39 -21.25 8.61
CA VAL A 196 11.96 -20.02 8.03
C VAL A 196 12.36 -20.20 6.57
N ASN A 197 12.93 -21.34 6.21
CA ASN A 197 13.38 -21.55 4.83
C ASN A 197 12.19 -21.62 3.85
N ILE A 198 11.05 -22.19 4.28
CA ILE A 198 9.80 -22.15 3.51
C ILE A 198 9.31 -20.70 3.42
N GLY A 199 9.34 -19.98 4.54
CA GLY A 199 8.95 -18.56 4.59
C GLY A 199 9.80 -17.66 3.70
N ILE A 200 11.12 -17.84 3.67
CA ILE A 200 12.04 -17.09 2.80
C ILE A 200 11.72 -17.37 1.33
N PHE A 201 11.57 -18.65 0.95
CA PHE A 201 11.25 -19.02 -0.43
C PHE A 201 9.91 -18.42 -0.88
N MET A 202 8.88 -18.55 -0.04
CA MET A 202 7.55 -18.01 -0.29
C MET A 202 7.59 -16.48 -0.38
N ALA A 203 8.26 -15.81 0.56
CA ALA A 203 8.43 -14.36 0.55
C ALA A 203 9.16 -13.88 -0.70
N SER A 204 10.19 -14.59 -1.17
CA SER A 204 10.87 -14.25 -2.42
C SER A 204 9.95 -14.33 -3.63
N GLY A 205 9.12 -15.37 -3.74
CA GLY A 205 8.13 -15.47 -4.82
C GLY A 205 7.05 -14.37 -4.75
N VAL A 206 6.54 -14.12 -3.56
CA VAL A 206 5.54 -13.07 -3.30
C VAL A 206 6.09 -11.68 -3.63
N PHE A 207 7.24 -11.30 -3.06
CA PHE A 207 7.81 -9.98 -3.30
C PHE A 207 8.37 -9.80 -4.71
N LEU A 208 8.78 -10.88 -5.38
CA LEU A 208 9.07 -10.84 -6.82
C LEU A 208 7.82 -10.47 -7.61
N ASN A 209 6.68 -11.11 -7.33
CA ASN A 209 5.43 -10.81 -8.01
C ASN A 209 4.99 -9.36 -7.76
N VAL A 210 5.03 -8.90 -6.50
CA VAL A 210 4.72 -7.51 -6.14
C VAL A 210 5.64 -6.52 -6.84
N MET A 211 6.95 -6.78 -6.88
CA MET A 211 7.92 -5.95 -7.58
C MET A 211 7.62 -5.87 -9.08
N MET A 212 7.34 -7.02 -9.72
CA MET A 212 7.01 -7.07 -11.15
C MET A 212 5.71 -6.34 -11.46
N LEU A 213 4.66 -6.47 -10.63
CA LEU A 213 3.43 -5.69 -10.79
C LEU A 213 3.72 -4.19 -10.70
N ASN A 214 4.53 -3.76 -9.73
CA ASN A 214 4.83 -2.34 -9.54
C ASN A 214 5.65 -1.74 -10.68
N LEU A 215 6.57 -2.52 -11.25
CA LEU A 215 7.37 -2.11 -12.40
C LEU A 215 6.54 -2.09 -13.69
N CYS A 216 5.79 -3.17 -13.97
CA CYS A 216 5.08 -3.34 -15.24
C CYS A 216 3.79 -2.49 -15.33
N TYR A 217 3.12 -2.21 -14.21
CA TYR A 217 1.89 -1.41 -14.17
C TYR A 217 2.10 -0.01 -13.58
N ASP A 218 3.34 0.44 -13.50
CA ASP A 218 3.71 1.74 -12.97
C ASP A 218 3.05 2.08 -11.61
N ILE A 219 2.95 1.10 -10.71
CA ILE A 219 2.42 1.32 -9.37
C ILE A 219 3.49 2.05 -8.54
N PRO A 220 3.19 3.16 -7.87
CA PRO A 220 4.18 4.06 -7.28
C PRO A 220 4.73 3.56 -5.92
N VAL A 221 5.22 2.32 -5.89
CA VAL A 221 5.86 1.63 -4.75
C VAL A 221 7.02 0.74 -5.21
N LYS A 222 7.68 1.11 -6.32
CA LYS A 222 8.80 0.40 -6.93
C LYS A 222 10.01 0.35 -6.00
N ILE A 223 10.46 1.50 -5.46
CA ILE A 223 11.63 1.55 -4.56
C ILE A 223 11.45 0.58 -3.41
N TYR A 224 10.27 0.61 -2.78
CA TYR A 224 9.98 -0.23 -1.63
C TYR A 224 9.93 -1.72 -2.00
N SER A 225 9.15 -2.09 -3.02
CA SER A 225 9.01 -3.49 -3.44
C SER A 225 10.30 -4.13 -3.96
N ILE A 226 11.13 -3.39 -4.70
CA ILE A 226 12.47 -3.85 -5.12
C ILE A 226 13.31 -4.19 -3.89
N ASN A 227 13.30 -3.33 -2.87
CA ASN A 227 14.07 -3.56 -1.67
C ASN A 227 13.57 -4.74 -0.83
N LEU A 228 12.27 -4.99 -0.77
CA LEU A 228 11.72 -6.19 -0.11
C LEU A 228 12.14 -7.46 -0.86
N PHE A 229 12.11 -7.44 -2.18
CA PHE A 229 12.60 -8.55 -2.98
C PHE A 229 14.10 -8.78 -2.76
N ILE A 230 14.93 -7.74 -2.83
CA ILE A 230 16.38 -7.82 -2.55
C ILE A 230 16.66 -8.32 -1.12
N ALA A 231 15.90 -7.85 -0.13
CA ALA A 231 15.99 -8.33 1.25
C ALA A 231 15.63 -9.82 1.39
N SER A 232 14.61 -10.28 0.65
CA SER A 232 14.26 -11.71 0.61
C SER A 232 15.37 -12.54 -0.05
N LEU A 233 15.95 -12.03 -1.14
CA LEU A 233 17.08 -12.66 -1.83
C LEU A 233 18.32 -12.69 -0.93
N PHE A 234 18.59 -11.64 -0.17
CA PHE A 234 19.67 -11.61 0.81
C PHE A 234 19.56 -12.78 1.80
N LEU A 235 18.35 -13.03 2.34
CA LEU A 235 18.11 -14.20 3.21
C LEU A 235 18.23 -15.53 2.46
N LEU A 236 17.72 -15.60 1.23
CA LEU A 236 17.77 -16.81 0.40
C LEU A 236 19.22 -17.20 0.04
N LEU A 237 20.06 -16.22 -0.30
CA LEU A 237 21.46 -16.42 -0.67
C LEU A 237 22.29 -17.03 0.47
N HIS A 238 21.94 -16.80 1.73
CA HIS A 238 22.61 -17.43 2.88
C HIS A 238 22.42 -18.96 2.93
N ASP A 239 21.30 -19.47 2.43
CA ASP A 239 21.02 -20.90 2.36
C ASP A 239 21.05 -21.45 0.92
N ALA A 240 21.39 -20.63 -0.09
CA ALA A 240 21.32 -20.97 -1.51
C ALA A 240 22.15 -22.20 -1.89
N LYS A 241 23.36 -22.37 -1.34
CA LYS A 241 24.19 -23.57 -1.62
C LYS A 241 23.49 -24.85 -1.17
N ARG A 242 22.87 -24.82 0.01
CA ARG A 242 22.11 -25.95 0.58
C ARG A 242 20.85 -26.20 -0.23
N MET A 243 20.14 -25.15 -0.62
CA MET A 243 18.92 -25.28 -1.43
C MET A 243 19.24 -25.79 -2.84
N PHE A 244 20.31 -25.31 -3.47
CA PHE A 244 20.74 -25.76 -4.79
C PHE A 244 21.21 -27.23 -4.76
N ALA A 245 21.99 -27.61 -3.75
CA ALA A 245 22.40 -29.00 -3.57
C ALA A 245 21.18 -29.93 -3.43
N PHE A 246 20.17 -29.54 -2.67
CA PHE A 246 18.95 -30.32 -2.46
C PHE A 246 18.05 -30.37 -3.71
N PHE A 247 17.65 -29.22 -4.26
CA PHE A 247 16.65 -29.17 -5.33
C PHE A 247 17.21 -29.44 -6.72
N VAL A 248 18.45 -29.02 -7.00
CA VAL A 248 19.03 -29.08 -8.35
C VAL A 248 20.01 -30.24 -8.46
N MET A 249 20.92 -30.40 -7.50
CA MET A 249 21.88 -31.50 -7.52
C MET A 249 21.34 -32.81 -6.93
N ASN A 250 20.13 -32.80 -6.36
CA ASN A 250 19.50 -33.95 -5.70
C ASN A 250 20.42 -34.63 -4.65
N GLN A 251 21.16 -33.81 -3.90
CA GLN A 251 22.08 -34.27 -2.86
C GLN A 251 21.44 -34.20 -1.47
N PRO A 252 21.76 -35.14 -0.56
CA PRO A 252 21.30 -35.05 0.83
C PRO A 252 21.94 -33.85 1.52
N VAL A 253 21.14 -33.07 2.25
CA VAL A 253 21.59 -31.86 2.96
C VAL A 253 21.25 -31.95 4.44
N ALA A 254 22.24 -31.74 5.31
CA ALA A 254 22.05 -31.73 6.76
C ALA A 254 21.14 -30.57 7.21
N PRO A 255 20.42 -30.69 8.35
CA PRO A 255 19.59 -29.62 8.92
C PRO A 255 20.34 -28.30 9.16
N SER A 256 19.63 -27.16 9.09
CA SER A 256 20.23 -25.84 9.35
C SER A 256 20.19 -25.51 10.83
N HIS A 257 21.33 -25.14 11.40
CA HIS A 257 21.42 -24.57 12.75
C HIS A 257 21.45 -23.02 12.74
N SER A 258 21.22 -22.40 11.57
CA SER A 258 21.35 -20.95 11.35
C SER A 258 20.42 -20.08 12.21
N TRP A 259 19.37 -20.67 12.79
CA TRP A 259 18.30 -19.96 13.50
C TRP A 259 18.16 -20.39 14.97
N GLU A 260 19.19 -21.06 15.51
CA GLU A 260 19.15 -21.63 16.85
C GLU A 260 19.73 -20.67 17.89
N TRP A 261 18.83 -19.97 18.58
CA TRP A 261 19.12 -19.40 19.91
C TRP A 261 18.13 -19.94 20.93
N VAL A 262 18.66 -20.56 21.99
CA VAL A 262 17.87 -21.12 23.09
C VAL A 262 18.37 -20.53 24.41
N PRO A 263 17.57 -19.70 25.11
CA PRO A 263 17.96 -19.18 26.40
C PRO A 263 18.00 -20.31 27.46
N ASN A 264 19.14 -20.43 28.15
CA ASN A 264 19.39 -21.53 29.11
C ASN A 264 18.77 -21.27 30.51
N LYS A 265 18.54 -19.99 30.89
CA LYS A 265 18.02 -19.61 32.23
C LYS A 265 16.48 -19.52 32.28
N LYS A 266 15.86 -19.93 33.40
CA LYS A 266 14.38 -19.97 33.58
C LYS A 266 13.69 -18.60 33.36
N TRP A 267 14.20 -17.51 33.92
CA TRP A 267 13.61 -16.17 33.74
C TRP A 267 13.65 -15.71 32.28
N LYS A 268 14.71 -16.05 31.53
CA LYS A 268 14.81 -15.77 30.09
C LYS A 268 13.79 -16.56 29.27
N LYS A 269 13.37 -17.75 29.74
CA LYS A 269 12.31 -18.54 29.12
C LYS A 269 10.93 -17.88 29.31
N ILE A 270 10.64 -17.39 30.51
CA ILE A 270 9.38 -16.68 30.82
C ILE A 270 9.32 -15.37 30.03
N GLY A 271 10.37 -14.54 30.11
CA GLY A 271 10.44 -13.28 29.35
C GLY A 271 10.27 -13.49 27.83
N ARG A 272 10.83 -14.57 27.29
CA ARG A 272 10.62 -14.94 25.87
C ARG A 272 9.16 -15.22 25.54
N TRP A 273 8.42 -15.90 26.41
CA TRP A 273 7.01 -16.17 26.17
C TRP A 273 6.15 -14.91 26.27
N ILE A 274 6.43 -14.05 27.24
CA ILE A 274 5.78 -12.73 27.36
C ILE A 274 6.03 -11.90 26.09
N LEU A 275 7.28 -11.79 25.64
CA LEU A 275 7.62 -11.06 24.42
C LEU A 275 6.98 -11.66 23.17
N LYS A 276 6.87 -12.99 23.07
CA LYS A 276 6.15 -13.65 21.97
C LYS A 276 4.66 -13.36 21.99
N ALA A 277 4.03 -13.38 23.17
CA ALA A 277 2.62 -13.06 23.32
C ALA A 277 2.34 -11.59 22.97
N ALA A 278 3.17 -10.67 23.46
CA ALA A 278 3.10 -9.25 23.10
C ALA A 278 3.31 -9.04 21.59
N PHE A 279 4.32 -9.69 21.00
CA PHE A 279 4.57 -9.65 19.57
C PHE A 279 3.37 -10.15 18.75
N PHE A 280 2.80 -11.30 19.14
CA PHE A 280 1.61 -11.83 18.48
C PHE A 280 0.42 -10.87 18.59
N LEU A 281 0.20 -10.28 19.76
CA LEU A 281 -0.91 -9.35 19.96
C LEU A 281 -0.76 -8.09 19.09
N VAL A 282 0.44 -7.49 19.08
CA VAL A 282 0.70 -6.21 18.38
C VAL A 282 0.82 -6.39 16.86
N ILE A 283 1.49 -7.44 16.39
CA ILE A 283 1.79 -7.62 14.96
C ILE A 283 0.73 -8.47 14.24
N MET A 284 -0.05 -9.26 14.98
CA MET A 284 -1.03 -10.17 14.37
C MET A 284 -2.46 -9.84 14.79
N ALA A 285 -2.77 -9.91 16.08
CA ALA A 285 -4.16 -9.81 16.54
C ALA A 285 -4.77 -8.42 16.30
N ILE A 286 -4.05 -7.34 16.64
CA ILE A 286 -4.54 -5.97 16.47
C ILE A 286 -4.75 -5.61 14.99
N PRO A 287 -3.77 -5.76 14.08
CA PRO A 287 -3.97 -5.41 12.67
C PRO A 287 -5.08 -6.24 12.01
N PHE A 288 -5.19 -7.53 12.37
CA PHE A 288 -6.25 -8.39 11.87
C PHE A 288 -7.64 -7.93 12.33
N TYR A 289 -7.80 -7.59 13.61
CA TYR A 289 -9.05 -7.05 14.13
C TYR A 289 -9.39 -5.70 13.49
N GLN A 290 -8.41 -4.79 13.35
CA GLN A 290 -8.61 -3.49 12.72
C GLN A 290 -9.04 -3.61 11.25
N ALA A 291 -8.39 -4.49 10.49
CA ALA A 291 -8.77 -4.75 9.10
C ALA A 291 -10.16 -5.39 9.02
N TYR A 292 -10.47 -6.37 9.89
CA TYR A 292 -11.81 -6.95 9.97
C TYR A 292 -12.87 -5.90 10.27
N ASP A 293 -12.65 -5.05 11.28
CA ASP A 293 -13.58 -4.00 11.70
C ASP A 293 -13.81 -2.98 10.57
N SER A 294 -12.74 -2.53 9.91
CA SER A 294 -12.82 -1.63 8.75
C SER A 294 -13.61 -2.26 7.60
N TYR A 295 -13.40 -3.54 7.32
CA TYR A 295 -14.16 -4.26 6.30
C TYR A 295 -15.64 -4.43 6.66
N GLN A 296 -15.96 -4.68 7.93
CA GLN A 296 -17.35 -4.71 8.36
C GLN A 296 -18.01 -3.33 8.28
N GLN A 297 -17.28 -2.25 8.59
CA GLN A 297 -17.78 -0.88 8.45
C GLN A 297 -18.12 -0.56 6.99
N GLU A 298 -17.25 -0.87 6.03
CA GLU A 298 -17.51 -0.65 4.59
C GLU A 298 -18.69 -1.50 4.08
N LYS A 299 -18.75 -2.76 4.51
CA LYS A 299 -19.84 -3.67 4.12
C LYS A 299 -21.19 -3.18 4.65
N ASN A 300 -21.23 -2.75 5.90
CA ASN A 300 -22.45 -2.35 6.61
C ASN A 300 -22.77 -0.85 6.45
N GLU A 301 -21.97 -0.09 5.71
CA GLU A 301 -22.26 1.32 5.41
C GLU A 301 -23.65 1.39 4.75
N ALA A 302 -24.61 2.02 5.43
CA ALA A 302 -25.95 2.16 4.92
C ALA A 302 -25.99 3.30 3.90
N ASP A 303 -26.71 3.10 2.79
CA ASP A 303 -27.01 4.13 1.81
C ASP A 303 -28.10 5.06 2.39
N SER A 304 -27.71 5.88 3.37
CA SER A 304 -28.60 6.69 4.20
C SER A 304 -28.94 8.05 3.57
N LYS A 305 -28.36 8.34 2.41
CA LYS A 305 -28.55 9.62 1.71
C LYS A 305 -29.91 9.68 1.00
N PRO A 306 -30.46 10.90 0.83
CA PRO A 306 -31.80 11.07 0.26
C PRO A 306 -31.90 10.70 -1.22
N ILE A 307 -30.79 10.75 -1.95
CA ILE A 307 -30.68 10.21 -3.32
C ILE A 307 -29.88 8.92 -3.23
N PRO A 308 -30.51 7.75 -3.42
CA PRO A 308 -29.83 6.47 -3.32
C PRO A 308 -28.64 6.34 -4.27
N SER A 309 -27.75 5.41 -3.98
CA SER A 309 -26.68 4.99 -4.86
C SER A 309 -27.21 4.47 -6.21
N GLY A 310 -26.45 4.77 -7.26
CA GLY A 310 -26.78 4.39 -8.63
C GLY A 310 -26.37 5.43 -9.66
N ILE A 311 -26.68 5.10 -10.92
CA ILE A 311 -26.46 5.97 -12.07
C ILE A 311 -27.75 6.72 -12.38
N TYR A 312 -27.64 8.02 -12.65
CA TYR A 312 -28.74 8.92 -12.92
C TYR A 312 -28.52 9.65 -14.25
N ASP A 313 -29.48 9.48 -15.15
CA ASP A 313 -29.57 10.28 -16.36
C ASP A 313 -30.08 11.68 -15.99
N VAL A 314 -29.61 12.70 -16.73
CA VAL A 314 -29.99 14.11 -16.52
C VAL A 314 -30.81 14.59 -17.72
N PRO A 315 -32.10 14.19 -17.84
CA PRO A 315 -32.94 14.56 -18.98
C PRO A 315 -33.20 16.07 -19.06
N VAL A 316 -33.37 16.75 -17.93
CA VAL A 316 -33.59 18.21 -17.88
C VAL A 316 -32.44 18.85 -17.14
N PHE A 317 -31.78 19.80 -17.81
CA PHE A 317 -30.71 20.62 -17.26
C PHE A 317 -31.02 22.08 -17.58
N VAL A 318 -31.44 22.85 -16.59
CA VAL A 318 -31.71 24.29 -16.72
C VAL A 318 -30.62 25.04 -15.99
N ARG A 319 -29.96 26.00 -16.66
CA ARG A 319 -28.99 26.91 -16.06
C ARG A 319 -29.42 28.34 -16.34
N ASN A 320 -29.53 29.16 -15.29
CA ASN A 320 -29.91 30.57 -15.40
C ASN A 320 -31.19 30.79 -16.22
N HIS A 321 -32.21 29.96 -15.93
CA HIS A 321 -33.52 29.93 -16.60
C HIS A 321 -33.52 29.47 -18.07
N ASP A 322 -32.37 29.05 -18.60
CA ASP A 322 -32.25 28.49 -19.95
C ASP A 322 -32.11 26.96 -19.91
N THR A 323 -32.85 26.25 -20.75
CA THR A 323 -32.82 24.77 -20.80
C THR A 323 -31.76 24.34 -21.79
N ILE A 324 -30.66 23.77 -21.27
CA ILE A 324 -29.50 23.41 -22.09
C ILE A 324 -29.67 21.98 -22.66
N PRO A 325 -29.75 21.82 -24.00
CA PRO A 325 -29.86 20.51 -24.63
C PRO A 325 -28.55 19.70 -24.49
N PRO A 326 -28.62 18.35 -24.54
CA PRO A 326 -27.46 17.47 -24.42
C PRO A 326 -26.62 17.45 -25.72
N LEU A 327 -25.97 18.57 -26.04
CA LEU A 327 -25.09 18.70 -27.20
C LEU A 327 -23.73 18.06 -26.93
N LEU A 328 -23.18 17.33 -27.91
CA LEU A 328 -21.83 16.75 -27.82
C LEU A 328 -20.72 17.79 -27.68
N THR A 329 -20.98 19.03 -28.11
CA THR A 329 -20.05 20.16 -28.02
C THR A 329 -20.07 20.84 -26.65
N ASP A 330 -21.12 20.65 -25.85
CA ASP A 330 -21.19 21.21 -24.50
C ASP A 330 -20.51 20.27 -23.50
N THR A 331 -19.36 20.70 -23.02
CA THR A 331 -18.56 19.94 -22.07
C THR A 331 -18.84 20.29 -20.62
N LEU A 332 -19.65 21.33 -20.35
CA LEU A 332 -19.98 21.81 -19.01
C LEU A 332 -21.30 21.24 -18.50
N ARG A 333 -22.28 21.00 -19.39
CA ARG A 333 -23.57 20.39 -19.04
C ARG A 333 -23.38 19.06 -18.32
N TRP A 334 -24.08 18.88 -17.20
CA TRP A 334 -23.98 17.66 -16.40
C TRP A 334 -24.69 16.49 -17.10
N GLN A 335 -24.01 15.35 -17.15
CA GLN A 335 -24.50 14.11 -17.74
C GLN A 335 -24.10 12.93 -16.85
N ASN A 336 -24.89 11.85 -16.86
CA ASN A 336 -24.54 10.59 -16.19
C ASN A 336 -24.04 10.84 -14.75
N LEU A 337 -24.91 11.38 -13.90
CA LEU A 337 -24.60 11.66 -12.50
C LEU A 337 -24.61 10.34 -11.73
N ILE A 338 -23.56 10.09 -10.95
CA ILE A 338 -23.37 8.83 -10.23
C ILE A 338 -23.32 9.12 -8.74
N MET A 339 -24.14 8.42 -7.98
CA MET A 339 -24.16 8.41 -6.54
C MET A 339 -23.54 7.10 -6.05
N GLU A 340 -22.44 7.15 -5.28
CA GLU A 340 -21.79 5.94 -4.74
C GLU A 340 -22.47 5.44 -3.46
N LYS A 341 -22.08 4.32 -2.85
CA LYS A 341 -22.73 3.84 -1.61
C LYS A 341 -22.48 4.75 -0.39
N GLY A 342 -21.38 5.50 -0.38
CA GLY A 342 -21.07 6.50 0.64
C GLY A 342 -21.43 7.94 0.24
N ASN A 343 -20.82 8.90 0.94
CA ASN A 343 -21.01 10.35 0.75
C ASN A 343 -20.22 10.93 -0.43
N PHE A 344 -20.14 10.21 -1.54
CA PHE A 344 -19.40 10.60 -2.73
C PHE A 344 -20.22 10.37 -4.00
N GLY A 345 -19.87 11.12 -5.03
CA GLY A 345 -20.44 10.97 -6.35
C GLY A 345 -19.53 11.52 -7.44
N SER A 346 -19.93 11.29 -8.68
CA SER A 346 -19.29 11.89 -9.84
C SER A 346 -20.31 12.34 -10.87
N VAL A 347 -19.92 13.30 -11.70
CA VAL A 347 -20.71 13.80 -12.80
C VAL A 347 -19.88 13.76 -14.08
N GLY A 348 -20.50 13.35 -15.17
CA GLY A 348 -19.95 13.53 -16.52
C GLY A 348 -20.04 15.01 -16.89
N SER A 349 -18.98 15.74 -16.60
CA SER A 349 -18.77 17.14 -16.97
C SER A 349 -17.28 17.47 -16.86
N LYS A 350 -16.78 18.28 -17.79
CA LYS A 350 -15.40 18.80 -17.79
C LYS A 350 -15.26 20.10 -17.00
N ASP A 351 -16.30 20.51 -16.28
CA ASP A 351 -16.27 21.71 -15.45
C ASP A 351 -15.15 21.62 -14.38
N SER A 352 -14.17 22.53 -14.48
CA SER A 352 -12.98 22.56 -13.64
C SER A 352 -13.25 22.96 -12.18
N GLN A 353 -14.47 23.41 -11.87
CA GLN A 353 -14.88 23.66 -10.48
C GLN A 353 -14.87 22.36 -9.67
N PHE A 354 -15.27 21.24 -10.27
CA PHE A 354 -15.16 19.92 -9.67
C PHE A 354 -13.71 19.45 -9.56
N ARG A 355 -13.49 18.43 -8.73
CA ARG A 355 -12.22 17.68 -8.77
C ARG A 355 -12.24 16.74 -9.97
N GLN A 356 -11.53 17.12 -11.04
CA GLN A 356 -11.49 16.36 -12.28
C GLN A 356 -10.59 15.12 -12.17
N ARG A 357 -11.11 13.96 -12.59
CA ARG A 357 -10.35 12.70 -12.67
C ARG A 357 -10.98 11.78 -13.73
N TYR A 358 -10.15 11.23 -14.62
CA TYR A 358 -10.58 10.32 -15.70
C TYR A 358 -11.82 10.83 -16.48
N GLY A 359 -11.81 12.12 -16.83
CA GLY A 359 -12.89 12.76 -17.61
C GLY A 359 -14.19 13.04 -16.85
N ARG A 360 -14.20 12.89 -15.52
CA ARG A 360 -15.38 13.11 -14.66
C ARG A 360 -15.07 14.09 -13.52
N GLY A 361 -16.08 14.88 -13.14
CA GLY A 361 -16.03 15.75 -11.97
C GLY A 361 -16.48 15.00 -10.71
N TYR A 362 -15.64 14.91 -9.70
CA TYR A 362 -15.96 14.26 -8.42
C TYR A 362 -16.37 15.28 -7.36
N PHE A 363 -17.28 14.86 -6.48
CA PHE A 363 -17.76 15.64 -5.35
C PHE A 363 -18.09 14.74 -4.16
N SER A 364 -18.05 15.32 -2.96
CA SER A 364 -18.61 14.73 -1.75
C SER A 364 -19.98 15.33 -1.45
N ILE A 365 -20.83 14.55 -0.81
CA ILE A 365 -22.22 14.88 -0.52
C ILE A 365 -22.36 15.07 0.99
N LYS A 366 -23.04 16.14 1.40
CA LYS A 366 -23.49 16.33 2.77
C LYS A 366 -24.96 16.68 2.76
N GLU A 367 -25.77 15.91 3.48
CA GLU A 367 -27.17 16.26 3.69
C GLU A 367 -27.31 17.11 4.95
N ASP A 368 -28.06 18.20 4.85
CA ASP A 368 -28.69 18.84 6.00
C ASP A 368 -30.16 18.40 6.07
N SER A 369 -30.42 17.39 6.90
CA SER A 369 -31.75 16.80 7.08
C SER A 369 -32.76 17.81 7.66
N THR A 370 -32.30 18.86 8.35
CA THR A 370 -33.18 19.88 8.96
C THR A 370 -33.75 20.81 7.88
N SER A 371 -32.90 21.23 6.94
CA SER A 371 -33.30 22.15 5.87
C SER A 371 -33.70 21.43 4.57
N LYS A 372 -33.62 20.09 4.53
CA LYS A 372 -33.78 19.25 3.33
C LYS A 372 -32.93 19.75 2.17
N GLN A 373 -31.67 20.05 2.48
CA GLN A 373 -30.69 20.50 1.50
C GLN A 373 -29.60 19.46 1.30
N LEU A 374 -29.17 19.35 0.05
CA LEU A 374 -28.09 18.50 -0.39
C LEU A 374 -26.94 19.41 -0.84
N GLU A 375 -25.83 19.33 -0.12
CA GLU A 375 -24.64 20.09 -0.42
C GLU A 375 -23.62 19.23 -1.16
N PHE A 376 -23.14 19.75 -2.29
CA PHE A 376 -22.00 19.16 -3.00
C PHE A 376 -20.76 19.95 -2.61
N ARG A 377 -19.72 19.25 -2.17
CA ARG A 377 -18.42 19.83 -1.78
C ARG A 377 -17.31 19.25 -2.67
N LYS A 378 -16.26 20.02 -2.93
CA LYS A 378 -15.13 19.55 -3.75
C LYS A 378 -14.36 18.47 -3.00
N ASN A 379 -14.11 18.72 -1.71
CA ASN A 379 -13.66 17.73 -0.73
C ASN A 379 -14.60 17.72 0.48
N ALA A 380 -14.68 16.58 1.17
CA ALA A 380 -15.54 16.43 2.33
C ALA A 380 -15.19 17.39 3.49
N SER A 381 -13.92 17.81 3.56
CA SER A 381 -13.40 18.74 4.58
C SER A 381 -13.60 20.21 4.25
N ASP A 382 -13.98 20.56 3.02
CA ASP A 382 -14.10 21.97 2.61
C ASP A 382 -15.23 22.64 3.39
N SER A 383 -15.00 23.81 3.98
CA SER A 383 -16.01 24.51 4.80
C SER A 383 -17.23 24.94 4.00
N LEU A 384 -17.01 25.39 2.76
CA LEU A 384 -18.03 25.94 1.86
C LEU A 384 -18.42 24.93 0.78
N PRO A 385 -19.72 24.79 0.46
CA PRO A 385 -20.17 23.92 -0.62
C PRO A 385 -19.89 24.52 -2.01
N LEU A 386 -19.63 23.65 -2.98
CA LEU A 386 -19.65 23.98 -4.40
C LEU A 386 -21.08 24.26 -4.88
N ALA A 387 -22.03 23.49 -4.35
CA ALA A 387 -23.44 23.56 -4.69
C ALA A 387 -24.32 23.31 -3.48
N SER A 388 -25.44 24.00 -3.41
CA SER A 388 -26.50 23.73 -2.43
C SER A 388 -27.81 23.57 -3.17
N PHE A 389 -28.39 22.38 -3.08
CA PHE A 389 -29.62 22.00 -3.75
C PHE A 389 -30.71 21.68 -2.74
N LYS A 390 -31.91 22.21 -2.96
CA LYS A 390 -33.12 21.59 -2.44
C LYS A 390 -33.47 20.42 -3.34
N TYR A 391 -34.05 19.38 -2.77
CA TYR A 391 -34.43 18.19 -3.51
C TYR A 391 -35.88 17.77 -3.24
N ARG A 392 -36.49 17.12 -4.22
CA ARG A 392 -37.80 16.47 -4.10
C ARG A 392 -37.84 15.20 -4.93
N PHE A 393 -38.45 14.15 -4.40
CA PHE A 393 -38.77 12.95 -5.17
C PHE A 393 -40.24 13.00 -5.62
N ALA A 394 -40.48 12.85 -6.92
CA ALA A 394 -41.82 12.76 -7.52
C ALA A 394 -41.72 12.02 -8.87
N ASP A 395 -42.77 11.31 -9.29
CA ASP A 395 -42.84 10.65 -10.60
C ASP A 395 -41.61 9.78 -10.94
N SER A 396 -41.12 9.04 -9.94
CA SER A 396 -39.92 8.21 -10.05
C SER A 396 -38.63 8.95 -10.45
N SER A 397 -38.59 10.27 -10.27
CA SER A 397 -37.47 11.15 -10.59
C SER A 397 -37.12 12.03 -9.39
N PHE A 398 -35.84 12.42 -9.29
CA PHE A 398 -35.38 13.38 -8.31
C PHE A 398 -35.22 14.75 -8.96
N TYR A 399 -35.86 15.75 -8.38
CA TYR A 399 -35.78 17.14 -8.80
C TYR A 399 -34.81 17.85 -7.87
N LEU A 400 -33.80 18.52 -8.42
CA LEU A 400 -32.84 19.31 -7.65
C LEU A 400 -32.86 20.73 -8.17
N TRP A 401 -32.95 21.71 -7.27
CA TRP A 401 -32.86 23.12 -7.64
C TRP A 401 -32.12 23.91 -6.60
N GLY A 402 -31.31 24.85 -7.06
CA GLY A 402 -30.45 25.62 -6.17
C GLY A 402 -29.36 26.36 -6.90
N LYS A 403 -28.26 26.61 -6.21
CA LYS A 403 -27.11 27.33 -6.75
C LYS A 403 -25.92 26.41 -6.85
N PHE A 404 -25.25 26.47 -7.99
CA PHE A 404 -23.92 25.94 -8.20
C PHE A 404 -23.00 27.12 -8.46
N GLN A 405 -22.20 27.48 -7.45
CA GLN A 405 -21.51 28.76 -7.40
C GLN A 405 -22.46 29.94 -7.68
N ASN A 406 -22.21 30.69 -8.75
CA ASN A 406 -22.98 31.87 -9.15
C ASN A 406 -24.18 31.53 -10.05
N ASP A 407 -24.26 30.30 -10.56
CA ASP A 407 -25.31 29.89 -11.48
C ASP A 407 -26.49 29.25 -10.74
N SER A 408 -27.69 29.62 -11.16
CA SER A 408 -28.91 28.89 -10.76
C SER A 408 -29.06 27.65 -11.61
N LEU A 409 -29.26 26.50 -10.97
CA LEU A 409 -29.45 25.21 -11.64
C LEU A 409 -30.79 24.59 -11.23
N HIS A 410 -31.49 24.01 -12.21
CA HIS A 410 -32.63 23.12 -11.98
C HIS A 410 -32.45 21.85 -12.82
N LEU A 411 -32.39 20.71 -12.12
CA LEU A 411 -32.03 19.41 -12.66
C LEU A 411 -33.15 18.41 -12.40
N VAL A 412 -33.43 17.57 -13.37
CA VAL A 412 -34.22 16.35 -13.17
C VAL A 412 -33.27 15.17 -13.32
N LEU A 413 -33.25 14.29 -12.33
CA LEU A 413 -32.46 13.07 -12.31
C LEU A 413 -33.39 11.86 -12.38
N LYS A 414 -33.14 10.99 -13.36
CA LYS A 414 -33.87 9.73 -13.51
C LYS A 414 -32.91 8.58 -13.30
N LYS A 415 -33.21 7.67 -12.36
CA LYS A 415 -32.35 6.51 -12.11
C LYS A 415 -32.28 5.65 -13.38
N SER A 416 -31.08 5.46 -13.88
CA SER A 416 -30.82 4.69 -15.08
C SER A 416 -30.96 3.20 -14.79
N LYS A 417 -31.45 2.44 -15.77
CA LYS A 417 -31.41 0.96 -15.76
C LYS A 417 -30.11 0.42 -16.33
N ARG A 418 -29.09 1.27 -16.48
CA ARG A 418 -27.78 0.88 -16.98
C ARG A 418 -27.11 -0.04 -15.96
N HIS A 419 -26.69 -1.20 -16.43
CA HIS A 419 -25.86 -2.13 -15.69
C HIS A 419 -24.51 -2.28 -16.38
N PHE A 420 -23.50 -2.70 -15.61
CA PHE A 420 -22.18 -3.02 -16.14
C PHE A 420 -22.05 -4.53 -16.21
N GLN A 421 -21.81 -5.09 -17.40
CA GLN A 421 -21.63 -6.54 -17.58
C GLN A 421 -20.58 -7.12 -16.63
N LEU A 422 -19.51 -6.36 -16.35
CA LEU A 422 -18.47 -6.74 -15.39
C LEU A 422 -19.04 -7.02 -13.99
N SER A 423 -20.06 -6.27 -13.55
CA SER A 423 -20.69 -6.46 -12.24
C SER A 423 -21.70 -7.63 -12.18
N GLU A 424 -22.11 -8.16 -13.33
CA GLU A 424 -23.14 -9.21 -13.45
C GLU A 424 -22.52 -10.60 -13.63
N ASN A 425 -21.41 -10.69 -14.37
CA ASN A 425 -20.81 -11.95 -14.77
C ASN A 425 -19.88 -12.51 -13.68
N GLN A 426 -20.41 -13.42 -12.88
CA GLN A 426 -19.67 -14.12 -11.84
C GLN A 426 -18.96 -15.39 -12.37
N PHE A 427 -18.36 -16.15 -11.45
CA PHE A 427 -17.74 -17.43 -11.75
C PHE A 427 -18.77 -18.44 -12.28
N HIS A 428 -18.47 -19.04 -13.43
CA HIS A 428 -19.23 -20.14 -14.00
C HIS A 428 -18.29 -21.30 -14.28
N TRP A 429 -18.68 -22.52 -13.88
CA TRP A 429 -17.92 -23.74 -14.20
C TRP A 429 -17.92 -24.03 -15.71
N LEU A 430 -19.01 -23.69 -16.38
CA LEU A 430 -19.23 -23.91 -17.80
C LEU A 430 -19.35 -22.54 -18.49
N SER A 431 -18.46 -22.28 -19.43
CA SER A 431 -18.20 -20.96 -20.02
C SER A 431 -18.15 -21.08 -21.55
N GLU A 432 -19.31 -21.32 -22.16
CA GLU A 432 -19.41 -21.62 -23.59
C GLU A 432 -19.53 -20.37 -24.48
N ALA A 433 -19.91 -19.22 -23.90
CA ALA A 433 -20.15 -17.98 -24.63
C ALA A 433 -19.42 -16.75 -24.03
N ASN A 434 -18.30 -16.95 -23.34
CA ASN A 434 -17.48 -15.85 -22.80
C ASN A 434 -16.54 -15.26 -23.88
N ARG A 435 -17.08 -14.74 -24.99
CA ARG A 435 -16.34 -13.92 -25.97
C ARG A 435 -17.26 -12.96 -26.71
#